data_AF-A0AAU1BVV8-F1
#
_entry.id   AF-A0AAU1BVV8-F1
#
_cell.length_a   1.000
_cell.length_b   1.000
_cell.length_c   1.000
_cell.angle_alpha   90.00
_cell.angle_beta   90.00
_cell.angle_gamma   90.00
#
_symmetry.space_group_name_H-M   'P 1'
#
loop_
_entity.id
_entity.type
_entity.pdbx_description
1 polymer ?
#
loop_
_entity_poly.entity_id
_entity_poly.type
_entity_poly.pdbx_seq_one_letter_code
_entity_poly.pdbx_strand_id
1 'polypeptide(L)' 'MTGEDTSFPASLDRWTDADWSDYRQRVKDGEGSCVAIDAVNRHLRRTAQKQTGARAEASQ' A
#
# COMPACT_ATOMS: atom_id res chain seq x y z
N MET A 1 15.81 21.68 7.17
CA MET A 1 15.43 20.26 7.07
C MET A 1 13.91 20.16 7.21
N THR A 2 13.18 20.15 6.10
CA THR A 2 11.81 19.63 6.01
C THR A 2 11.64 19.19 4.56
N GLY A 3 12.24 18.05 4.22
CA GLY A 3 11.83 17.37 3.00
C GLY A 3 10.39 16.94 3.27
N GLU A 4 9.43 17.63 2.65
CA GLU A 4 8.07 17.12 2.58
C GLU A 4 8.18 15.69 2.05
N ASP A 5 7.86 14.72 2.89
CA ASP A 5 7.79 13.32 2.50
C ASP A 5 6.56 13.17 1.59
N THR A 6 6.68 13.64 0.36
CA THR A 6 5.65 13.57 -0.70
C THR A 6 5.36 12.12 -1.10
N SER A 7 6.16 11.17 -0.59
CA SER A 7 5.97 9.74 -0.75
C SER A 7 4.67 9.27 -0.11
N PHE A 8 4.26 9.83 1.03
CA PHE A 8 3.02 9.43 1.70
C PHE A 8 1.76 9.84 0.92
N PRO A 9 1.55 11.11 0.50
CA PRO A 9 0.43 11.48 -0.36
C PRO A 9 0.38 10.68 -1.67
N ALA A 10 1.53 10.54 -2.35
CA ALA A 10 1.61 9.80 -3.62
C ALA A 10 1.36 8.29 -3.48
N SER A 11 1.44 7.74 -2.26
CA SER A 11 1.08 6.35 -1.99
C SER A 11 -0.44 6.18 -1.96
N LEU A 12 -1.17 7.15 -1.41
CA LEU A 12 -2.63 7.12 -1.32
C LEU A 12 -3.31 7.30 -2.68
N ASP A 13 -2.72 8.07 -3.59
CA ASP A 13 -3.22 8.20 -4.98
C ASP A 13 -3.24 6.87 -5.76
N ARG A 14 -2.44 5.89 -5.34
CA ARG A 14 -2.36 4.57 -5.98
C ARG A 14 -3.38 3.57 -5.43
N TRP A 15 -4.09 3.93 -4.36
CA TRP A 15 -5.03 3.03 -3.72
C TRP A 15 -6.29 2.88 -4.55
N THR A 16 -6.74 1.64 -4.69
CA THR A 16 -8.03 1.30 -5.29
C THR A 16 -9.16 1.44 -4.27
N ASP A 17 -10.42 1.39 -4.72
CA ASP A 17 -11.58 1.34 -3.81
C ASP A 17 -11.53 0.16 -2.83
N ALA A 18 -10.91 -0.95 -3.23
CA ALA A 18 -10.72 -2.11 -2.36
C ALA A 18 -9.71 -1.80 -1.23
N ASP A 19 -8.61 -1.11 -1.54
CA ASP A 19 -7.60 -0.71 -0.55
C ASP A 19 -8.20 0.30 0.46
N TRP A 20 -9.01 1.24 -0.02
CA TRP A 20 -9.74 2.17 0.84
C TRP A 20 -10.77 1.46 1.73
N SER A 21 -11.40 0.40 1.22
CA SER A 21 -12.34 -0.41 1.99
C SER A 21 -11.62 -1.19 3.10
N ASP A 22 -10.46 -1.79 2.82
CA ASP A 22 -9.63 -2.47 3.83
C ASP A 22 -9.16 -1.50 4.92
N TYR A 23 -8.65 -0.34 4.52
CA TYR A 23 -8.27 0.73 5.46
C TYR A 23 -9.44 1.13 6.38
N ARG A 24 -10.62 1.38 5.82
CA ARG A 24 -11.79 1.78 6.62
C ARG A 24 -12.24 0.67 7.58
N GLN A 25 -12.14 -0.60 7.17
CA GLN A 25 -12.48 -1.72 8.03
C GLN A 25 -11.51 -1.83 9.21
N ARG A 26 -10.20 -1.76 8.94
CA ARG A 26 -9.16 -1.73 9.97
C ARG A 26 -9.35 -0.61 11.00
N VAL A 27 -9.65 0.59 10.53
CA VAL A 27 -9.93 1.73 11.43
C VAL A 27 -11.20 1.48 12.25
N LYS A 28 -12.25 0.89 11.68
CA LYS A 28 -13.46 0.49 12.42
C LYS A 28 -13.18 -0.59 13.46
N ASP A 29 -12.26 -1.50 13.17
CA ASP A 29 -11.81 -2.55 14.09
C ASP A 29 -10.92 -2.02 15.23
N GLY A 30 -10.63 -0.70 15.23
CA GLY A 30 -9.86 -0.02 16.27
C GLY A 30 -8.36 0.08 15.97
N GLU A 31 -7.92 -0.31 14.77
CA GLU A 31 -6.53 -0.12 14.35
C GLU A 31 -6.24 1.37 14.13
N GLY A 32 -5.15 1.88 14.71
CA GLY A 32 -4.76 3.28 14.54
C GLY A 32 -4.49 3.61 13.06
N SER A 33 -4.92 4.79 12.60
CA SER A 33 -4.86 5.14 11.17
C SER A 33 -3.48 4.99 10.54
N CYS A 34 -2.39 5.32 11.25
CA CYS A 34 -1.03 5.13 10.75
C CYS A 34 -0.68 3.65 10.54
N VAL A 35 -1.11 2.78 11.44
CA VAL A 35 -0.86 1.33 11.37
C VAL A 35 -1.65 0.72 10.22
N ALA A 36 -2.91 1.13 10.07
CA ALA A 36 -3.75 0.68 8.96
C ALA A 36 -3.16 1.09 7.59
N ILE A 37 -2.64 2.33 7.47
CA ILE A 37 -2.01 2.80 6.23
C ILE A 37 -0.73 2.04 5.91
N ASP A 38 0.12 1.78 6.91
CA ASP A 38 1.33 0.97 6.70
C ASP A 38 0.97 -0.45 6.25
N ALA A 39 -0.06 -1.06 6.84
CA ALA A 39 -0.50 -2.40 6.49
C ALA A 39 -0.97 -2.52 5.03
N VAL A 40 -1.79 -1.57 4.56
CA VAL A 40 -2.27 -1.51 3.18
C VAL A 40 -1.11 -1.26 2.21
N ASN A 41 -0.24 -0.29 2.50
CA ASN A 41 0.94 -0.04 1.67
C ASN A 41 1.89 -1.25 1.61
N ARG A 42 2.06 -1.97 2.72
CA ARG A 42 2.85 -3.20 2.77
C ARG A 42 2.21 -4.34 1.97
N HIS A 43 0.88 -4.39 1.90
CA HIS A 43 0.18 -5.33 1.03
C HIS A 43 0.44 -4.99 -0.44
N LEU A 44 0.22 -3.73 -0.85
CA LEU A 44 0.45 -3.24 -2.20
C LEU A 44 1.88 -3.48 -2.69
N ARG A 45 2.89 -3.18 -1.84
CA ARG A 45 4.30 -3.44 -2.15
C ARG A 45 4.58 -4.92 -2.40
N ARG A 46 3.99 -5.82 -1.60
CA ARG A 46 4.13 -7.28 -1.77
C ARG A 46 3.49 -7.76 -3.08
N THR A 47 2.31 -7.22 -3.42
CA THR A 47 1.61 -7.56 -4.65
C THR A 47 2.38 -7.07 -5.89
N ALA A 48 2.89 -5.83 -5.86
CA ALA A 48 3.72 -5.28 -6.93
C ALA A 48 5.03 -6.07 -7.14
N GLN A 49 5.69 -6.48 -6.05
CA GLN A 49 6.89 -7.32 -6.13
C GLN A 49 6.60 -8.71 -6.71
N LYS A 50 5.47 -9.34 -6.36
CA LYS A 50 5.07 -10.63 -6.97
C LYS A 50 4.84 -10.52 -8.47
N GLN A 51 4.22 -9.43 -8.93
CA GLN A 51 4.01 -9.21 -10.37
C GLN A 51 5.32 -8.93 -11.12
N THR A 52 6.29 -8.29 -10.47
CA THR A 52 7.60 -7.98 -11.07
C THR A 52 8.50 -9.22 -11.13
N GLY A 53 8.45 -10.09 -10.11
CA GLY A 53 9.17 -11.37 -10.10
C GLY A 53 8.62 -12.38 -11.11
N ALA A 54 7.29 -12.44 -11.29
CA ALA A 54 6.66 -13.34 -12.26
C ALA A 54 7.00 -13.01 -13.73
N ARG A 55 7.37 -11.75 -14.03
CA ARG A 55 7.82 -11.35 -15.37
C ARG A 55 9.27 -11.74 -15.66
N ALA A 56 10.11 -11.92 -14.63
CA ALA A 56 11.50 -12.31 -14.80
C ALA A 56 11.68 -13.80 -15.09
N GLU A 57 10.75 -14.66 -14.64
CA GLU A 57 10.83 -16.11 -14.86
C GLU A 57 10.11 -16.59 -16.13
N ALA A 58 9.32 -15.74 -16.78
CA ALA A 58 8.64 -16.05 -18.05
C ALA A 58 9.49 -15.72 -19.30
N SER A 59 10.78 -15.43 -19.15
CA SER A 59 11.70 -15.11 -20.26
C SER A 59 13.02 -15.88 -20.20
N GLN A 60 13.06 -17.04 -19.54
CA GLN A 60 14.17 -18.00 -19.63
C GLN A 60 13.80 -19.21 -20.49
#